data_AF-A0A958MPM7-F1
#
_entry.id   AF-A0A958MPM7-F1
#
_cell.length_a   1.000
_cell.length_b   1.000
_cell.length_c   1.000
_cell.angle_alpha   90.00
_cell.angle_beta   90.00
_cell.angle_gamma   90.00
#
_symmetry.space_group_name_H-M   'P 1'
#
loop_
_entity.id
_entity.type
_entity.pdbx_description
1 polymer ?
#
loop_
_entity_poly.entity_id
_entity_poly.type
_entity_poly.pdbx_seq_one_letter_code
_entity_poly.pdbx_strand_id
1 'polypeptide(L)'
;SSKVRVAGLLSIQQRPPTAKGFAFLTLEDETGFFNIVMTPPIYQTYRLTLIQSPLIEVQGVLEKYDGVLNIKAIRLCPLPLRGWLQSEPSKSLTSSKRGLSQRSY
;
A
#
# COMPACT_ATOMS: atom_id res chain seq x y z
N SER A 1 16.72 -2.02 -15.23
CA SER A 1 15.86 -2.43 -14.10
C SER A 1 14.51 -1.75 -14.24
N SER A 2 13.43 -2.39 -13.80
CA SER A 2 12.06 -1.87 -13.96
C SER A 2 11.56 -1.28 -12.65
N LYS A 3 10.95 -0.08 -12.71
CA LYS A 3 10.28 0.52 -11.56
C LYS A 3 8.93 -0.15 -11.35
N VAL A 4 8.58 -0.45 -10.11
CA VAL A 4 7.34 -1.11 -9.73
C VAL A 4 6.71 -0.44 -8.52
N ARG A 5 5.40 -0.59 -8.39
CA ARG A 5 4.62 -0.23 -7.21
C ARG A 5 3.79 -1.46 -6.82
N VAL A 6 3.88 -1.85 -5.56
CA VAL A 6 3.10 -2.93 -4.98
C VAL A 6 2.43 -2.44 -3.72
N ALA A 7 1.29 -3.01 -3.37
CA ALA A 7 0.59 -2.73 -2.13
C ALA A 7 0.19 -4.06 -1.50
N GLY A 8 0.24 -4.13 -0.17
CA GLY A 8 -0.11 -5.35 0.53
C GLY A 8 -0.04 -5.20 2.03
N LEU A 9 -0.50 -6.24 2.71
CA LEU A 9 -0.39 -6.38 4.16
C LEU A 9 1.06 -6.73 4.50
N LEU A 10 1.65 -5.99 5.43
CA LEU A 10 2.95 -6.33 6.00
C LEU A 10 2.79 -7.55 6.91
N SER A 11 3.23 -8.72 6.43
CA SER A 11 3.11 -9.99 7.16
C SER A 11 4.38 -10.34 7.94
N ILE A 12 5.55 -10.06 7.38
CA ILE A 12 6.85 -10.38 7.99
C ILE A 12 7.80 -9.18 7.91
N GLN A 13 8.52 -8.93 9.00
CA GLN A 13 9.64 -8.00 9.05
C GLN A 13 10.85 -8.68 9.71
N GLN A 14 11.97 -8.74 8.98
CA GLN A 14 13.23 -9.31 9.46
C GLN A 14 14.38 -8.29 9.37
N ARG A 15 15.23 -8.26 10.39
CA ARG A 15 16.45 -7.45 10.41
C ARG A 15 17.59 -8.23 11.10
N PRO A 16 18.15 -9.26 10.43
CA PRO A 16 19.22 -10.06 11.02
C PRO A 16 20.42 -9.19 11.42
N PRO A 17 21.10 -9.45 12.56
CA PRO A 17 22.28 -8.69 12.96
C PRO A 17 23.40 -8.69 11.90
N THR A 18 23.51 -9.78 11.15
CA THR A 18 24.50 -9.98 10.08
C THR A 18 24.18 -9.23 8.79
N ALA A 19 22.97 -8.70 8.62
CA ALA A 19 22.52 -8.06 7.39
C ALA A 19 23.03 -6.62 7.19
N LYS A 20 24.05 -6.19 7.95
CA LYS A 20 24.67 -4.85 7.85
C LYS A 20 23.65 -3.71 7.85
N GLY A 21 22.58 -3.86 8.63
CA GLY A 21 21.52 -2.87 8.77
C GLY A 21 20.42 -2.88 7.70
N PHE A 22 20.47 -3.81 6.73
CA PHE A 22 19.35 -4.06 5.83
C PHE A 22 18.17 -4.67 6.59
N ALA A 23 16.97 -4.41 6.08
CA ALA A 23 15.75 -5.05 6.53
C ALA A 23 15.04 -5.71 5.35
N PHE A 24 14.34 -6.80 5.64
CA PHE A 24 13.61 -7.60 4.68
C PHE A 24 12.16 -7.64 5.12
N LEU A 25 11.24 -7.34 4.20
CA LEU A 25 9.80 -7.41 4.46
C LEU A 25 9.14 -8.36 3.50
N THR A 26 8.06 -8.98 3.96
CA THR A 26 7.10 -9.67 3.10
C THR A 26 5.80 -8.89 3.11
N LEU A 27 5.36 -8.48 1.92
CA LEU A 27 4.00 -7.96 1.71
C LEU A 27 3.14 -9.04 1.07
N GLU A 28 1.89 -9.16 1.51
CA GLU A 28 0.92 -10.11 0.96
C GLU A 28 -0.32 -9.40 0.41
N ASP A 29 -0.79 -9.88 -0.73
CA ASP A 29 -2.10 -9.54 -1.30
C ASP A 29 -2.76 -10.82 -1.86
N GLU A 30 -3.90 -10.70 -2.52
CA GLU A 30 -4.64 -11.84 -3.07
C GLU A 30 -3.89 -12.55 -4.22
N THR A 31 -2.87 -11.90 -4.80
CA THR A 31 -2.05 -12.44 -5.89
C THR A 31 -0.79 -13.17 -5.40
N GLY A 32 -0.46 -13.05 -4.12
CA GLY A 32 0.66 -13.74 -3.49
C GLY A 32 1.45 -12.84 -2.56
N PHE A 33 2.78 -12.95 -2.63
CA PHE A 33 3.68 -12.21 -1.75
C PHE A 33 4.83 -11.52 -2.50
N PHE A 34 5.29 -10.40 -1.94
CA PHE A 34 6.38 -9.58 -2.46
C PHE A 34 7.52 -9.53 -1.46
N ASN A 35 8.72 -9.90 -1.90
CA ASN A 35 9.95 -9.77 -1.11
C ASN A 35 10.50 -8.35 -1.26
N ILE A 36 10.47 -7.58 -0.19
CA ILE A 36 10.94 -6.19 -0.18
C ILE A 36 12.29 -6.12 0.54
N VAL A 37 13.27 -5.51 -0.12
CA VAL A 37 14.60 -5.24 0.46
C VAL A 37 14.72 -3.75 0.76
N MET A 38 14.95 -3.42 2.03
CA MET A 38 15.18 -2.05 2.47
C MET A 38 16.66 -1.86 2.82
N THR A 39 17.29 -0.89 2.19
CA THR A 39 18.63 -0.44 2.57
C THR A 39 18.58 0.23 3.95
N PRO A 40 19.72 0.31 4.68
CA PRO A 40 19.75 0.92 6.01
C PRO A 40 19.15 2.34 6.07
N PRO A 41 19.46 3.26 5.12
CA PRO A 41 18.84 4.59 5.10
C PRO A 41 17.32 4.54 4.94
N ILE A 42 16.83 3.72 3.99
CA ILE A 42 15.40 3.60 3.69
C ILE A 42 14.65 3.01 4.90
N TYR A 43 15.19 1.97 5.55
CA TYR A 43 14.61 1.45 6.77
C TYR A 43 14.56 2.51 7.87
N GLN A 44 15.65 3.23 8.08
CA GLN A 44 15.71 4.24 9.14
C GLN A 44 14.66 5.34 8.94
N THR A 45 14.43 5.76 7.69
CA THR A 45 13.38 6.71 7.32
C THR A 45 11.98 6.18 7.61
N TYR A 46 11.69 4.92 7.28
CA TYR A 46 10.32 4.38 7.29
C TYR A 46 9.99 3.44 8.46
N ARG A 47 10.90 3.24 9.42
CA ARG A 47 10.68 2.32 10.56
C ARG A 47 9.39 2.58 11.34
N LEU A 48 8.99 3.85 11.49
CA LEU A 48 7.74 4.21 12.15
C LEU A 48 6.51 3.83 11.31
N THR A 49 6.59 4.00 9.99
CA THR A 49 5.53 3.60 9.05
C THR A 49 5.28 2.09 9.15
N LEU A 50 6.34 1.27 9.21
CA LEU A 50 6.23 -0.19 9.33
C LEU A 50 5.56 -0.63 10.64
N ILE A 51 5.80 0.10 11.73
CA ILE A 51 5.21 -0.20 13.04
C ILE A 51 3.74 0.23 13.10
N GLN A 52 3.40 1.34 12.47
CA GLN A 52 2.09 1.98 12.63
C GLN A 52 1.05 1.56 11.59
N SER A 53 1.49 1.00 10.45
CA SER A 53 0.60 0.74 9.33
C SER A 53 0.73 -0.72 8.88
N PRO A 54 -0.34 -1.52 9.01
CA PRO A 54 -0.33 -2.90 8.55
C PRO A 54 -0.45 -3.00 7.02
N LEU A 55 -1.08 -2.02 6.36
CA LEU A 55 -1.25 -2.01 4.91
C LEU A 55 -0.37 -0.91 4.32
N ILE A 56 0.57 -1.27 3.45
CA ILE A 56 1.51 -0.32 2.88
C ILE A 56 1.63 -0.47 1.36
N GLU A 57 1.85 0.66 0.69
CA GLU A 57 2.37 0.68 -0.67
C GLU A 57 3.89 0.84 -0.64
N VAL A 58 4.59 0.03 -1.42
CA VAL A 58 6.02 0.13 -1.67
C VAL A 58 6.26 0.51 -3.14
N GLN A 59 7.01 1.58 -3.34
CA GLN A 59 7.59 1.93 -4.63
C GLN A 59 9.06 1.51 -4.63
N GLY A 60 9.48 0.84 -5.68
CA GLY A 60 10.83 0.30 -5.74
C GLY A 60 11.27 -0.12 -7.12
N VAL A 61 12.38 -0.84 -7.16
CA VAL A 61 12.99 -1.37 -8.38
C VAL A 61 13.07 -2.88 -8.28
N LEU A 62 12.65 -3.56 -9.34
CA LEU A 62 12.75 -5.01 -9.45
C LEU A 62 14.21 -5.43 -9.58
N GLU A 63 14.67 -6.31 -8.69
CA GLU A 63 16.00 -6.89 -8.69
C GLU A 63 15.90 -8.41 -8.60
N LYS A 64 16.61 -9.12 -9.48
CA LYS A 64 16.73 -10.58 -9.41
C LYS A 64 18.07 -10.92 -8.79
N TYR A 65 18.04 -11.66 -7.68
CA TYR A 65 19.25 -12.12 -6.99
C TYR A 65 19.08 -13.60 -6.69
N ASP A 66 20.05 -14.41 -7.12
CA ASP A 66 20.07 -15.87 -6.90
C ASP A 66 18.74 -16.57 -7.27
N GLY A 67 18.19 -16.21 -8.43
CA GLY A 67 16.90 -16.75 -8.90
C GLY A 67 15.65 -16.13 -8.25
N VAL A 68 15.78 -15.44 -7.12
CA VAL A 68 14.67 -14.82 -6.38
C VAL A 68 14.43 -13.40 -6.86
N LEU A 69 13.15 -13.07 -7.07
CA LEU A 69 12.72 -11.72 -7.42
C LEU A 69 12.47 -10.92 -6.13
N ASN A 70 13.09 -9.75 -6.06
CA ASN A 70 13.00 -8.83 -4.93
C ASN A 70 12.63 -7.43 -5.45
N ILE A 71 12.05 -6.63 -4.57
CA ILE A 71 11.80 -5.21 -4.80
C ILE A 71 12.69 -4.43 -3.84
N LYS A 72 13.68 -3.73 -4.40
CA LYS A 72 14.47 -2.78 -3.61
C LYS A 72 13.66 -1.52 -3.37
N ALA A 73 13.31 -1.27 -2.10
CA ALA A 73 12.43 -0.17 -1.72
C ALA A 73 13.11 1.19 -1.91
N ILE A 74 12.33 2.14 -2.43
CA ILE A 74 12.71 3.55 -2.56
C ILE A 74 11.79 4.42 -1.71
N ARG A 75 10.49 4.14 -1.68
CA ARG A 75 9.49 4.92 -0.95
C ARG A 75 8.39 4.03 -0.41
N LEU A 76 7.95 4.29 0.83
CA LEU A 76 6.79 3.65 1.45
C LEU A 76 5.68 4.68 1.66
N CYS A 77 4.44 4.25 1.51
CA CYS A 77 3.26 5.01 1.88
C CYS A 77 2.30 4.14 2.68
N PRO A 78 1.89 4.55 3.89
CA PRO A 78 0.85 3.83 4.62
C PRO A 78 -0.48 3.97 3.89
N LEU A 79 -1.24 2.88 3.81
CA LEU A 79 -2.57 2.86 3.22
C LEU A 79 -3.62 2.82 4.33
N PRO A 80 -4.58 3.77 4.34
CA PRO A 80 -5.58 3.84 5.41
C PRO A 80 -6.60 2.71 5.27
N LEU A 81 -6.63 1.79 6.23
CA LEU A 81 -7.67 0.76 6.33
C LEU A 81 -9.06 1.34 6.65
N ARG A 82 -9.12 2.48 7.35
CA ARG A 82 -10.36 3.05 7.88
C ARG A 82 -11.04 4.09 6.97
N GLY A 83 -10.39 4.50 5.88
CA GLY A 83 -10.86 5.61 5.04
C GLY A 83 -11.97 5.25 4.05
N TRP A 84 -12.00 4.01 3.56
CA TRP A 84 -12.95 3.58 2.52
C TRP A 84 -14.28 3.04 3.07
N LEU A 85 -14.30 2.56 4.32
CA LEU A 85 -15.52 2.05 4.95
C LEU A 85 -16.47 3.18 5.42
N GLN A 86 -15.97 4.41 5.52
CA GLN A 86 -16.74 5.59 5.98
C GLN A 86 -17.11 6.54 4.84
N SER A 87 -16.50 6.42 3.66
CA SER A 87 -17.01 7.07 2.47
C SER A 87 -18.17 6.23 1.92
N GLU A 88 -19.39 6.48 2.40
CA GLU A 88 -20.56 6.05 1.63
C GLU A 88 -20.39 6.57 0.18
N PRO A 89 -20.58 5.74 -0.86
CA PRO A 89 -20.64 6.26 -2.22
C PRO A 89 -21.73 7.33 -2.22
N SER A 90 -21.37 8.56 -2.59
CA SER A 90 -22.26 9.70 -2.48
C SER A 90 -23.60 9.35 -3.13
N LYS A 91 -24.68 9.39 -2.33
CA LYS A 91 -26.06 9.37 -2.82
C LYS A 91 -26.29 10.64 -3.65
N SER A 92 -25.78 10.66 -4.86
CA SER A 92 -25.96 11.74 -5.80
C SER A 92 -26.11 11.12 -7.18
N LEU A 93 -27.22 10.43 -7.40
CA LEU A 93 -27.82 10.09 -8.70
C LEU A 93 -29.10 9.29 -8.46
N THR A 94 -30.18 9.94 -8.00
CA THR A 94 -31.57 9.66 -8.43
C THR A 94 -32.52 10.63 -7.74
N SER A 95 -32.79 11.77 -8.38
CA SER A 95 -34.18 12.24 -8.48
C SER A 95 -34.30 13.15 -9.70
N SER A 96 -34.47 12.51 -10.85
CA SER A 96 -35.28 13.08 -11.92
C SER A 96 -36.47 12.16 -12.07
N LYS A 97 -37.66 12.61 -11.62
CA LYS A 97 -38.92 12.53 -12.38
C LYS A 97 -40.13 13.06 -11.60
N ARG A 98 -40.82 13.99 -12.28
CA ARG A 98 -42.28 14.25 -12.29
C ARG A 98 -42.86 14.97 -11.06
N GLY A 99 -43.74 15.95 -11.19
CA GLY A 99 -44.44 16.50 -12.34
C GLY A 99 -45.32 17.68 -11.91
N LEU A 100 -45.69 18.53 -12.87
CA LEU A 100 -46.59 19.67 -12.72
C LEU A 100 -47.99 19.25 -12.23
N SER A 101 -48.67 20.11 -11.46
CA SER A 101 -50.11 20.43 -11.64
C SER A 101 -50.61 21.49 -10.63
N GLN A 102 -50.88 22.72 -11.14
CA GLN A 102 -52.11 23.56 -11.03
C GLN A 102 -52.65 23.91 -9.60
N ARG A 103 -53.13 25.12 -9.21
CA ARG A 103 -53.88 26.25 -9.81
C ARG A 103 -53.72 27.44 -8.82
N SER A 104 -53.43 28.66 -9.24
CA SER A 104 -54.35 29.79 -9.52
C SER A 104 -55.10 30.41 -8.32
N TYR A 105 -54.92 31.74 -8.21
CA TYR A 105 -55.54 32.79 -7.40
C TYR A 105 -55.15 32.91 -5.93
#